data_AF-A0A669PV73-F1
#
_entry.id   AF-A0A669PV73-F1
#
_cell.length_a   1.000
_cell.length_b   1.000
_cell.length_c   1.000
_cell.angle_alpha   90.00
_cell.angle_beta   90.00
_cell.angle_gamma   90.00
#
_symmetry.space_group_name_H-M   'P 1'
#
loop_
_entity.id
_entity.type
_entity.pdbx_description
1 polymer ?
#
loop_
_entity_poly.entity_id
_entity_poly.type
_entity_poly.pdbx_seq_one_letter_code
_entity_poly.pdbx_strand_id
1 'polypeptide(L)'
;ETATLTCMATSFLPSSILLTWTQQNRPVSTQNYLNFGPVKDGEFFSIYSKLVIPVSDWQRGDVFGCVVGHDGIIPLNFIQKNIDKSAGKASHVNVSVVLSDSDVTCY
;
A
#
# COMPACT_ATOMS: atom_id res chain seq x y z
N GLU A 1 -15.10 -4.95 -11.75
CA GLU A 1 -14.70 -3.86 -10.84
C GLU A 1 -13.22 -4.01 -10.51
N THR A 2 -12.50 -2.90 -10.35
CA THR A 2 -11.06 -2.88 -10.07
C THR A 2 -10.76 -1.99 -8.87
N ALA A 3 -9.71 -2.33 -8.12
CA ALA A 3 -9.16 -1.50 -7.04
C ALA A 3 -7.73 -1.07 -7.39
N THR A 4 -7.23 -0.03 -6.72
CA THR A 4 -5.86 0.46 -6.89
C THR A 4 -5.11 0.38 -5.57
N LEU A 5 -3.99 -0.35 -5.57
CA LEU A 5 -3.03 -0.35 -4.47
C LEU A 5 -1.93 0.67 -4.77
N THR A 6 -1.52 1.42 -3.76
CA THR A 6 -0.41 2.39 -3.87
C THR A 6 0.70 2.02 -2.91
N CYS A 7 1.92 1.93 -3.41
CA CYS A 7 3.13 1.78 -2.60
C CYS A 7 3.99 3.01 -2.74
N MET A 8 4.53 3.51 -1.63
CA MET A 8 5.34 4.72 -1.60
C MET A 8 6.66 4.44 -0.88
N ALA A 9 7.77 4.82 -1.50
CA ALA A 9 9.09 4.86 -0.89
C ALA A 9 9.55 6.31 -0.83
N THR A 10 10.03 6.75 0.33
CA THR A 10 10.42 8.14 0.60
C THR A 10 11.75 8.19 1.32
N SER A 11 12.38 9.38 1.32
CA SER A 11 13.56 9.67 2.12
C SER A 11 14.78 8.77 1.79
N PHE A 12 14.97 8.44 0.50
CA PHE A 12 16.07 7.58 0.05
C PHE A 12 17.09 8.32 -0.83
N LEU A 13 18.34 7.84 -0.78
CA LEU A 13 19.50 8.29 -1.59
C LEU A 13 20.44 7.09 -1.83
N PRO A 14 20.99 6.87 -3.04
CA PRO A 14 20.86 7.68 -4.25
C PRO A 14 19.49 7.51 -4.92
N SER A 15 19.25 8.20 -6.05
CA SER A 15 17.99 8.10 -6.78
C SER A 15 17.75 6.73 -7.44
N SER A 16 18.79 5.91 -7.63
CA SER A 16 18.65 4.57 -8.20
C SER A 16 17.85 3.67 -7.26
N ILE A 17 16.68 3.23 -7.69
CA ILE A 17 15.74 2.42 -6.90
C ILE A 17 14.96 1.47 -7.80
N LEU A 18 14.64 0.29 -7.30
CA LEU A 18 13.71 -0.66 -7.89
C LEU A 18 12.42 -0.67 -7.07
N LEU A 19 11.26 -0.58 -7.71
CA LEU A 19 9.96 -0.78 -7.07
C LEU A 19 9.13 -1.72 -7.96
N THR A 20 8.82 -2.90 -7.44
CA THR A 20 8.04 -3.94 -8.13
C THR A 20 6.96 -4.51 -7.21
N TRP A 21 6.11 -5.36 -7.78
CA TRP A 21 4.99 -5.97 -7.06
C TRP A 21 5.02 -7.49 -7.12
N THR A 22 4.48 -8.12 -6.08
CA THR A 22 4.15 -9.54 -6.04
C THR A 22 2.67 -9.74 -5.72
N GLN A 23 2.08 -10.82 -6.23
CA GLN A 23 0.76 -11.32 -5.86
C GLN A 23 0.92 -12.79 -5.49
N GLN A 24 0.51 -13.19 -4.29
CA GLN A 24 0.70 -14.55 -3.79
C GLN A 24 2.16 -15.03 -3.90
N ASN A 25 3.10 -14.15 -3.53
CA ASN A 25 4.56 -14.34 -3.64
C ASN A 25 5.09 -14.57 -5.07
N ARG A 26 4.30 -14.28 -6.11
CA ARG A 26 4.73 -14.36 -7.50
C ARG A 26 4.90 -12.96 -8.11
N PRO A 27 5.90 -12.71 -8.96
CA PRO A 27 6.07 -11.41 -9.61
C PRO A 27 4.85 -11.00 -10.42
N VAL A 28 4.44 -9.74 -10.29
CA VAL A 28 3.40 -9.13 -11.12
C VAL A 28 4.02 -8.56 -12.39
N SER A 29 3.33 -8.71 -13.52
CA SER A 29 3.75 -8.12 -14.81
C SER A 29 3.92 -6.61 -14.70
N THR A 30 4.99 -6.07 -15.29
CA THR A 30 5.27 -4.63 -15.39
C THR A 30 4.18 -3.84 -16.14
N GLN A 31 3.31 -4.53 -16.89
CA GLN A 31 2.17 -3.90 -17.57
C GLN A 31 1.00 -3.58 -16.63
N ASN A 32 0.97 -4.17 -15.43
CA ASN A 32 -0.16 -4.04 -14.51
C ASN A 32 0.03 -2.92 -13.47
N TYR A 33 1.23 -2.33 -13.40
CA TYR A 33 1.53 -1.24 -12.48
C TYR A 33 2.34 -0.14 -13.16
N LEU A 34 2.24 1.06 -12.59
CA LEU A 34 2.99 2.23 -13.05
C LEU A 34 3.78 2.81 -11.89
N ASN A 35 5.05 3.09 -12.13
CA ASN A 35 5.95 3.77 -11.20
C ASN A 35 6.04 5.25 -11.57
N PHE A 36 5.98 6.13 -10.57
CA PHE A 36 6.01 7.58 -10.71
C PHE A 36 7.16 8.16 -9.87
N GLY A 37 8.13 8.76 -10.54
CA GLY A 37 9.40 9.21 -9.95
C GLY A 37 10.57 8.32 -10.38
N PRO A 38 11.71 8.35 -9.66
CA PRO A 38 11.97 9.12 -8.43
C PRO A 38 11.91 10.63 -8.64
N VAL A 39 11.31 11.36 -7.70
CA VAL A 39 11.29 12.82 -7.66
C VAL A 39 12.09 13.29 -6.46
N LYS A 40 12.91 14.33 -6.65
CA LYS A 40 13.66 14.95 -5.55
C LYS A 40 12.71 15.80 -4.70
N ASP A 41 12.71 15.57 -3.40
CA ASP A 41 11.94 16.30 -2.39
C ASP A 41 12.90 16.72 -1.26
N GLY A 42 13.28 18.01 -1.25
CA GLY A 42 14.38 18.51 -0.44
C GLY A 42 15.71 17.84 -0.81
N GLU A 43 16.38 17.23 0.17
CA GLU A 43 17.65 16.51 -0.02
C GLU A 43 17.48 15.06 -0.48
N PHE A 44 16.28 14.48 -0.34
CA PHE A 44 16.02 13.07 -0.59
C PHE A 44 15.16 12.83 -1.83
N PHE A 45 15.01 11.57 -2.23
CA PHE A 45 14.09 11.17 -3.29
C PHE A 45 12.85 10.46 -2.73
N SER A 46 11.76 10.55 -3.50
CA SER A 46 10.54 9.78 -3.30
C SER A 46 10.08 9.16 -4.62
N ILE A 47 9.45 7.99 -4.54
CA ILE A 47 8.83 7.30 -5.67
C ILE A 47 7.55 6.63 -5.16
N TYR A 48 6.53 6.55 -5.99
CA TYR A 48 5.38 5.71 -5.69
C TYR A 48 4.98 4.88 -6.90
N SER A 49 4.28 3.78 -6.63
CA SER A 49 3.76 2.87 -7.64
C SER A 49 2.29 2.61 -7.42
N LYS A 50 1.53 2.55 -8.51
CA LYS A 50 0.11 2.20 -8.51
C LYS A 50 -0.08 0.88 -9.24
N LEU A 51 -0.63 -0.11 -8.55
CA LEU A 51 -1.01 -1.41 -9.08
C LEU A 51 -2.54 -1.48 -9.17
N VAL A 52 -3.06 -1.79 -10.36
CA VAL A 52 -4.50 -1.99 -10.56
C VAL A 52 -4.81 -3.48 -10.47
N ILE A 53 -5.75 -3.85 -9.61
CA ILE A 53 -6.10 -5.27 -9.35
C ILE A 53 -7.61 -5.51 -9.56
N PRO A 54 -8.02 -6.72 -9.96
CA PRO A 54 -9.41 -7.12 -9.90
C PRO A 54 -9.92 -7.12 -8.45
N VAL A 55 -11.11 -6.56 -8.20
CA VAL A 55 -11.71 -6.62 -6.86
C VAL A 55 -11.92 -8.08 -6.42
N SER A 56 -12.17 -9.01 -7.34
CA SER A 56 -12.27 -10.45 -7.05
C SER A 56 -11.03 -11.02 -6.36
N ASP A 57 -9.84 -10.56 -6.75
CA ASP A 57 -8.57 -11.05 -6.19
C ASP A 57 -8.38 -10.52 -4.78
N TRP A 58 -8.69 -9.24 -4.57
CA TRP A 58 -8.74 -8.65 -3.23
C TRP A 58 -9.77 -9.36 -2.33
N GLN A 59 -10.97 -9.62 -2.83
CA GLN A 59 -12.05 -10.25 -2.06
C GLN A 59 -11.74 -11.70 -1.69
N ARG A 60 -11.02 -12.42 -2.55
CA ARG A 60 -10.50 -13.77 -2.30
C ARG A 60 -9.47 -13.79 -1.15
N GLY A 61 -8.89 -12.65 -0.81
CA GLY A 61 -7.87 -12.53 0.22
C GLY A 61 -6.46 -12.69 -0.33
N ASP A 62 -6.23 -12.33 -1.60
CA ASP A 62 -4.89 -12.36 -2.14
C ASP A 62 -3.96 -11.37 -1.42
N VAL A 63 -2.73 -11.83 -1.19
CA VAL A 63 -1.66 -11.03 -0.60
C VAL A 63 -0.88 -10.34 -1.71
N PHE A 64 -0.82 -9.02 -1.66
CA PHE A 64 -0.06 -8.19 -2.58
C PHE A 64 1.15 -7.63 -1.86
N GLY A 65 2.35 -7.82 -2.41
CA GLY A 65 3.60 -7.31 -1.88
C GLY A 65 4.16 -6.19 -2.73
N CYS A 66 4.55 -5.08 -2.11
CA CYS A 66 5.43 -4.09 -2.73
C CYS A 66 6.87 -4.41 -2.36
N VAL A 67 7.72 -4.62 -3.36
CA VAL A 67 9.15 -4.92 -3.19
C VAL A 67 9.95 -3.70 -3.61
N VAL A 68 10.75 -3.18 -2.69
CA VAL A 68 11.63 -2.03 -2.94
C VAL A 68 13.07 -2.52 -2.83
N GLY A 69 13.85 -2.35 -3.90
CA GLY A 69 15.29 -2.61 -3.93
C GLY A 69 16.07 -1.30 -3.96
N HIS A 70 17.00 -1.10 -3.03
CA HIS A 70 17.76 0.14 -2.88
C HIS A 70 19.03 -0.07 -2.06
N ASP A 71 20.14 0.56 -2.46
CA ASP A 71 21.46 0.38 -1.83
C ASP A 71 21.54 0.91 -0.39
N GLY A 72 20.62 1.80 0.00
CA GLY A 72 20.49 2.30 1.36
C GLY A 72 19.84 1.30 2.33
N ILE A 73 19.28 0.20 1.82
CA ILE A 73 18.64 -0.84 2.65
C ILE A 73 19.70 -1.88 3.04
N ILE A 74 20.32 -1.72 4.20
CA ILE A 74 21.36 -2.63 4.68
C ILE A 74 20.75 -3.67 5.64
N PRO A 75 21.16 -4.96 5.59
CA PRO A 75 22.19 -5.55 4.72
C PRO A 75 21.66 -6.21 3.44
N LEU A 76 20.33 -6.22 3.23
CA LEU A 76 19.69 -7.07 2.22
C LEU A 76 19.51 -6.39 0.86
N ASN A 77 19.68 -5.07 0.76
CA ASN A 77 19.40 -4.21 -0.40
C ASN A 77 17.94 -4.24 -0.89
N PHE A 78 17.04 -4.89 -0.15
CA PHE A 78 15.61 -4.86 -0.46
C PHE A 78 14.73 -4.98 0.80
N ILE A 79 13.51 -4.48 0.68
CA ILE A 79 12.43 -4.65 1.65
C ILE A 79 11.14 -4.99 0.92
N GLN A 80 10.32 -5.85 1.50
CA GLN A 80 8.98 -6.15 1.01
C GLN A 80 7.93 -5.79 2.06
N LYS A 81 6.87 -5.10 1.65
CA LYS A 81 5.69 -4.81 2.47
C LYS A 81 4.45 -5.43 1.84
N ASN A 82 3.75 -6.26 2.61
CA ASN A 82 2.58 -6.97 2.16
C ASN A 82 1.30 -6.29 2.64
N ILE A 83 0.26 -6.38 1.82
CA ILE A 83 -1.11 -5.96 2.14
C ILE A 83 -2.11 -6.97 1.59
N ASP A 84 -3.16 -7.22 2.36
CA ASP A 84 -4.30 -8.02 1.96
C ASP A 84 -5.59 -7.39 2.53
N LYS A 85 -6.72 -8.02 2.25
CA LYS A 85 -8.03 -7.58 2.74
C LYS A 85 -8.14 -7.51 4.26
N SER A 86 -7.40 -8.33 5.01
CA SER A 86 -7.42 -8.35 6.47
C SER A 86 -6.62 -7.20 7.07
N ALA A 87 -5.47 -6.88 6.49
CA ALA A 87 -4.62 -5.75 6.87
C ALA A 87 -5.18 -4.41 6.38
N GLY A 88 -5.93 -4.40 5.26
CA GLY A 88 -6.58 -3.23 4.69
C GLY A 88 -7.98 -2.94 5.25
N LYS A 89 -8.51 -3.77 6.15
CA LYS A 89 -9.77 -3.47 6.84
C LYS A 89 -9.52 -2.40 7.90
N ALA A 90 -10.26 -1.29 7.80
CA ALA A 90 -10.45 -0.42 8.95
C ALA A 90 -10.95 -1.27 10.12
N SER A 91 -10.28 -1.14 11.27
CA SER A 91 -10.61 -1.81 12.53
C SER A 91 -12.11 -1.72 12.79
N HIS A 92 -12.73 -2.83 13.20
CA HIS A 92 -14.16 -2.98 13.45
C HIS A 92 -14.77 -1.72 14.11
N VAL A 93 -15.65 -1.03 13.39
CA VAL A 93 -16.36 0.16 13.87
C VAL A 93 -17.28 -0.25 15.02
N ASN A 94 -17.14 0.39 16.19
CA ASN A 94 -18.09 0.23 17.29
C ASN A 94 -19.34 1.07 17.01
N VAL A 95 -20.49 0.42 16.90
CA VAL A 95 -21.79 1.05 16.68
C VAL A 95 -22.67 0.78 17.90
N SER A 96 -23.16 1.84 18.52
CA SER A 96 -24.17 1.78 19.58
C SER A 96 -25.40 2.60 19.17
N VAL A 97 -26.58 2.01 19.37
CA VAL A 97 -27.88 2.64 19.14
C VAL A 97 -28.50 2.89 20.49
N VAL A 98 -28.84 4.15 20.76
CA VAL A 98 -29.48 4.56 22.03
C VAL A 98 -30.89 5.04 21.70
N LEU A 99 -31.89 4.49 22.38
CA LEU A 99 -33.25 4.98 22.36
C LEU A 99 -33.42 5.94 23.55
N SER A 100 -33.75 7.20 23.30
CA SER A 100 -34.03 8.20 24.35
C SER A 100 -35.41 8.81 24.16
N ASP A 101 -36.20 8.86 25.23
CA ASP A 101 -37.58 9.38 25.22
C ASP A 101 -37.68 10.84 25.74
N SER A 102 -36.54 11.53 25.84
CA SER A 102 -36.45 12.93 26.25
C SER A 102 -35.20 13.58 25.64
N ASP A 103 -35.34 14.80 25.11
CA ASP A 103 -34.31 15.53 24.37
C ASP A 103 -32.93 15.46 25.06
N VAL A 104 -32.00 14.75 24.44
CA VAL A 104 -30.64 14.56 24.96
C VAL A 104 -29.81 15.78 24.56
N THR A 105 -29.33 16.57 25.53
CA THR A 105 -28.20 17.49 25.32
C THR A 105 -26.90 16.73 25.45
N CYS A 106 -26.13 16.63 24.36
CA CYS A 106 -24.78 16.10 24.36
C CYS A 106 -23.80 17.09 25.02
N TYR A 107 -22.92 16.61 25.90
CA TYR A 107 -21.71 17.31 26.34
C TYR A 107 -20.47 16.62 25.79
#